data_AF-A0A1J8R4S6-F1
#
_entry.id   AF-A0A1J8R4S6-F1
#
_cell.length_a   1.000
_cell.length_b   1.000
_cell.length_c   1.000
_cell.angle_alpha   90.00
_cell.angle_beta   90.00
_cell.angle_gamma   90.00
#
_symmetry.space_group_name_H-M   'P 1'
#
loop_
_entity.id
_entity.type
_entity.pdbx_description
1 polymer ?
#
loop_
_entity_poly.entity_id
_entity_poly.type
_entity_poly.pdbx_seq_one_letter_code
_entity_poly.pdbx_strand_id
1 'polypeptide(L)'
;MNGIGGLEAWSWIFLLEGLLTVVVAIISFFWLVDFPDTATFLTPEEREFVMWKKKYDISSVGEEEMFSVRHIRAAFADWQVWIHIIIYISVTAPLSGITLFLPTIINNFGYSTSTSQLLTIPPYICATIVVLVFAHYSDKLKMRSPFILTGLLMCLIGFSINISTAPNGVKYFGTFWIVIGSYASVPGLVAWYAIVNRVMTKTKIRETKARE
;
A
#
# COMPACT_ATOMS: atom_id res chain seq x y z
N MET A 1 -8.19 -17.18 -26.37
CA MET A 1 -9.57 -17.63 -26.67
C MET A 1 -10.22 -16.65 -27.64
N ASN A 2 -9.63 -16.43 -28.82
CA ASN A 2 -10.24 -15.48 -29.77
C ASN A 2 -11.28 -16.22 -30.64
N GLY A 3 -12.52 -15.75 -30.67
CA GLY A 3 -13.62 -16.36 -31.45
C GLY A 3 -14.37 -17.52 -30.78
N ILE A 4 -14.03 -17.89 -29.54
CA ILE A 4 -14.79 -18.89 -28.78
C ILE A 4 -16.08 -18.21 -28.27
N GLY A 5 -17.24 -18.75 -28.66
CA GLY A 5 -18.55 -18.21 -28.27
C GLY A 5 -18.92 -16.87 -28.94
N GLY A 6 -18.25 -16.49 -30.03
CA GLY A 6 -18.48 -15.21 -30.72
C GLY A 6 -17.93 -13.98 -29.97
N LEU A 7 -17.10 -14.20 -28.95
CA LEU A 7 -16.51 -13.15 -28.13
C LEU A 7 -15.02 -12.96 -28.47
N GLU A 8 -14.61 -11.70 -28.42
CA GLU A 8 -13.20 -11.31 -28.53
C GLU A 8 -12.40 -11.80 -27.33
N ALA A 9 -11.10 -12.05 -27.53
CA ALA A 9 -10.22 -12.57 -26.49
C ALA A 9 -10.16 -11.69 -25.21
N TRP A 10 -10.34 -10.37 -25.35
CA TRP A 10 -10.32 -9.44 -24.21
C TRP A 10 -11.58 -9.56 -23.33
N SER A 11 -12.73 -9.90 -23.90
CA SER A 11 -14.00 -10.04 -23.15
C SER A 11 -13.97 -11.27 -22.24
N TRP A 12 -13.31 -12.34 -22.69
CA TRP A 12 -13.10 -13.55 -21.89
C TRP A 12 -12.24 -13.30 -20.65
N ILE A 13 -11.28 -12.37 -20.70
CA ILE A 13 -10.45 -12.00 -19.53
C ILE A 13 -11.35 -11.40 -18.44
N PHE A 14 -12.18 -10.42 -18.79
CA PHE A 14 -13.12 -9.80 -17.85
C PHE A 14 -14.16 -10.79 -17.31
N LEU A 15 -14.67 -11.70 -18.14
CA LEU A 15 -15.65 -12.70 -17.70
C LEU A 15 -15.04 -13.69 -16.71
N LEU A 16 -13.84 -14.20 -16.99
CA LEU A 16 -13.18 -15.17 -16.10
C LEU A 16 -12.74 -14.53 -14.79
N GLU A 17 -12.12 -13.35 -14.85
CA GLU A 17 -11.68 -12.60 -13.66
C GLU A 17 -12.90 -12.12 -12.83
N GLY A 18 -13.93 -11.60 -13.50
CA GLY A 18 -15.18 -11.18 -12.86
C GLY A 18 -15.93 -12.35 -12.21
N LEU A 19 -16.02 -13.51 -12.87
CA LEU A 19 -16.66 -14.68 -12.28
C LEU A 19 -15.91 -15.18 -11.05
N LEU A 20 -14.58 -15.21 -11.09
CA LEU A 20 -13.76 -15.59 -9.95
C LEU A 20 -13.98 -14.64 -8.77
N THR A 21 -14.05 -13.32 -9.02
CA THR A 21 -14.33 -12.35 -7.94
C THR A 21 -15.72 -12.52 -7.34
N VAL A 22 -16.75 -12.82 -8.15
CA VAL A 22 -18.10 -13.13 -7.65
C VAL A 22 -18.10 -14.38 -6.78
N VAL A 23 -17.41 -15.45 -7.19
CA VAL A 23 -17.28 -16.67 -6.39
C VAL A 23 -16.59 -16.39 -5.06
N VAL A 24 -15.49 -15.65 -5.07
CA VAL A 24 -14.78 -15.23 -3.84
C VAL A 24 -15.67 -14.35 -2.96
N ALA A 25 -16.46 -13.44 -3.54
CA ALA A 25 -17.39 -12.62 -2.79
C ALA A 25 -18.47 -13.45 -2.08
N ILE A 26 -19.07 -14.44 -2.77
CA ILE A 26 -20.05 -15.35 -2.17
C ILE A 26 -19.41 -16.16 -1.04
N ILE A 27 -18.20 -16.71 -1.25
CA ILE A 27 -17.48 -17.45 -0.20
C ILE A 27 -17.19 -16.52 1.00
N SER A 28 -16.73 -15.30 0.74
CA SER A 28 -16.43 -14.32 1.79
C SER A 28 -17.66 -13.96 2.62
N PHE A 29 -18.86 -13.90 2.02
CA PHE A 29 -20.11 -13.66 2.74
C PHE A 29 -20.41 -14.76 3.77
N PHE A 30 -20.04 -16.00 3.50
CA PHE A 30 -20.24 -17.11 4.44
C PHE A 30 -19.09 -17.27 5.45
N TRP A 31 -17.88 -16.81 5.11
CA TRP A 31 -16.69 -17.07 5.91
C TRP A 31 -16.21 -15.87 6.75
N LEU A 32 -16.52 -14.65 6.31
CA LEU A 32 -16.15 -13.43 7.01
C LEU A 32 -17.08 -13.26 8.23
N VAL A 33 -16.52 -13.44 9.41
CA VAL A 33 -17.21 -13.13 10.66
C VAL A 33 -17.00 -11.64 10.95
N ASP A 34 -18.09 -10.87 11.03
CA ASP A 34 -18.03 -9.41 11.18
C ASP A 34 -17.39 -8.94 12.50
N PHE A 35 -17.48 -9.74 13.57
CA PHE A 35 -16.95 -9.35 14.88
C PHE A 35 -16.32 -10.54 15.63
N PRO A 36 -15.28 -10.31 16.45
CA PRO A 36 -14.72 -11.35 17.32
C PRO A 36 -15.76 -11.95 18.29
N ASP A 37 -16.86 -11.23 18.52
CA ASP A 37 -17.99 -11.68 19.34
C ASP A 37 -18.88 -12.72 18.63
N THR A 38 -18.97 -12.69 17.29
CA THR A 38 -19.72 -13.64 16.46
C THR A 38 -18.85 -14.78 15.92
N ALA A 39 -17.55 -14.80 16.27
CA ALA A 39 -16.60 -15.79 15.78
C ALA A 39 -16.88 -17.16 16.38
N THR A 40 -17.40 -18.06 15.55
CA THR A 40 -17.72 -19.45 15.89
C THR A 40 -16.48 -20.34 16.04
N PHE A 41 -15.30 -19.87 15.64
CA PHE A 41 -14.05 -20.63 15.74
C PHE A 41 -13.31 -20.42 17.08
N LEU A 42 -13.65 -19.39 17.86
CA LEU A 42 -12.96 -19.05 19.11
C LEU A 42 -13.68 -19.68 20.31
N THR A 43 -12.90 -20.31 21.21
CA THR A 43 -13.40 -20.72 22.52
C THR A 43 -13.77 -19.49 23.37
N PRO A 44 -14.62 -19.62 24.41
CA PRO A 44 -14.99 -18.49 25.27
C PRO A 44 -13.78 -17.77 25.88
N GLU A 45 -12.75 -18.51 26.29
CA GLU A 45 -11.51 -17.96 26.85
C GLU A 45 -10.67 -17.21 25.80
N GLU A 46 -10.57 -17.75 24.58
CA GLU A 46 -9.89 -17.04 23.48
C GLU A 46 -10.66 -15.80 23.03
N ARG A 47 -11.99 -15.83 23.08
CA ARG A 47 -12.84 -14.67 22.79
C ARG A 47 -12.65 -13.59 23.84
N GLU A 48 -12.61 -13.93 25.12
CA GLU A 48 -12.28 -12.97 26.19
C GLU A 48 -10.87 -12.43 26.04
N PHE A 49 -9.89 -13.26 25.69
CA PHE A 49 -8.53 -12.79 25.40
C PHE A 49 -8.45 -11.87 24.19
N VAL A 50 -9.16 -12.19 23.10
CA VAL A 50 -9.23 -11.33 21.90
C VAL A 50 -9.96 -10.04 22.22
N MET A 51 -11.02 -10.06 23.02
CA MET A 51 -11.73 -8.87 23.46
C MET A 51 -10.90 -8.03 24.43
N TRP A 52 -10.16 -8.64 25.34
CA TRP A 52 -9.21 -7.97 26.23
C TRP A 52 -8.07 -7.36 25.44
N LYS A 53 -7.45 -8.12 24.52
CA LYS A 53 -6.38 -7.65 23.63
C LYS A 53 -6.88 -6.57 22.69
N LYS A 54 -8.06 -6.72 22.10
CA LYS A 54 -8.74 -5.70 21.30
C LYS A 54 -8.92 -4.46 22.17
N LYS A 55 -9.44 -4.57 23.39
CA LYS A 55 -9.57 -3.45 24.32
C LYS A 55 -8.21 -2.86 24.73
N TYR A 56 -7.12 -3.63 24.76
CA TYR A 56 -5.77 -3.15 25.08
C TYR A 56 -5.04 -2.48 23.89
N ASP A 57 -5.15 -3.06 22.70
CA ASP A 57 -4.65 -2.49 21.43
C ASP A 57 -5.46 -1.24 21.06
N ILE A 58 -6.78 -1.30 21.27
CA ILE A 58 -7.72 -0.20 21.04
C ILE A 58 -7.68 0.82 22.19
N SER A 59 -7.41 0.49 23.46
CA SER A 59 -7.32 1.52 24.54
C SER A 59 -6.13 2.48 24.42
N SER A 60 -5.28 2.31 23.41
CA SER A 60 -4.34 3.37 23.00
C SER A 60 -4.86 4.27 21.85
N VAL A 61 -5.92 3.87 21.13
CA VAL A 61 -6.49 4.57 19.94
C VAL A 61 -8.00 4.30 19.72
N GLY A 62 -8.82 4.13 20.75
CA GLY A 62 -10.21 3.75 20.53
C GLY A 62 -11.06 3.71 21.79
N GLU A 63 -11.21 4.88 22.37
CA GLU A 63 -12.60 5.28 22.58
C GLU A 63 -13.22 5.43 21.20
N GLU A 64 -14.49 5.06 21.03
CA GLU A 64 -15.31 5.51 19.91
C GLU A 64 -14.95 6.97 19.62
N GLU A 65 -14.14 7.22 18.58
CA GLU A 65 -13.79 8.59 18.23
C GLU A 65 -15.07 9.16 17.66
N MET A 66 -15.94 9.68 18.54
CA MET A 66 -16.98 10.60 18.16
C MET A 66 -16.27 11.63 17.31
N PHE A 67 -16.60 11.62 16.02
CA PHE A 67 -16.03 12.47 14.99
C PHE A 67 -16.12 13.92 15.47
N SER A 68 -15.05 14.40 16.12
CA SER A 68 -15.03 15.69 16.76
C SER A 68 -14.26 16.61 15.85
N VAL A 69 -14.92 17.69 15.41
CA VAL A 69 -14.31 18.75 14.60
C VAL A 69 -13.04 19.31 15.27
N ARG A 70 -12.92 19.16 16.60
CA ARG A 70 -11.72 19.47 17.36
C ARG A 70 -10.49 18.65 16.93
N HIS A 71 -10.64 17.35 16.67
CA HIS A 71 -9.55 16.49 16.20
C HIS A 71 -9.09 16.88 14.79
N ILE A 72 -10.05 17.26 13.92
CA ILE A 72 -9.74 17.75 12.57
C ILE A 72 -8.91 19.04 12.64
N ARG A 73 -9.36 20.03 13.41
CA ARG A 73 -8.63 21.30 13.56
C ARG A 73 -7.23 21.08 14.18
N ALA A 74 -7.11 20.16 15.13
CA ALA A 74 -5.82 19.80 15.72
C ALA A 74 -4.87 19.11 14.72
N ALA A 75 -5.40 18.27 13.81
CA ALA A 75 -4.61 17.64 12.76
C ALA A 75 -4.07 18.65 11.74
N PHE A 76 -4.89 19.62 11.33
CA PHE A 76 -4.45 20.68 10.41
C PHE A 76 -3.42 21.64 11.01
N ALA A 77 -3.43 21.81 12.34
CA ALA A 77 -2.45 22.63 13.05
C ALA A 77 -1.09 21.94 13.27
N ASP A 78 -0.99 20.64 12.96
CA ASP A 78 0.20 19.84 13.24
C ASP A 78 1.16 19.80 12.04
N TRP A 79 2.36 20.36 12.19
CA TRP A 79 3.38 20.39 11.13
C TRP A 79 3.83 18.99 10.69
N GLN A 80 3.76 17.99 11.57
CA GLN A 80 4.17 16.61 11.24
C GLN A 80 3.19 15.95 10.28
N VAL A 81 1.90 16.32 10.36
CA VAL A 81 0.87 15.86 9.43
C VAL A 81 1.17 16.38 8.02
N TRP A 82 1.53 17.66 7.90
CA TRP A 82 1.92 18.26 6.63
C TRP A 82 3.15 17.60 5.99
N ILE A 83 4.17 17.26 6.79
CA ILE A 83 5.33 16.52 6.28
C ILE A 83 4.92 15.12 5.78
N HIS A 84 4.07 14.41 6.51
CA HIS A 84 3.59 13.11 6.07
C HIS A 84 2.76 13.20 4.79
N ILE A 85 1.94 14.24 4.63
CA ILE A 85 1.18 14.50 3.40
C ILE A 85 2.15 14.68 2.22
N ILE A 86 3.20 15.49 2.39
CA ILE A 86 4.20 15.73 1.34
C ILE A 86 4.88 14.41 0.95
N ILE A 87 5.38 13.65 1.93
CA ILE A 87 6.03 12.35 1.67
C ILE A 87 5.05 11.38 0.98
N TYR A 88 3.79 11.37 1.40
CA TYR A 88 2.74 10.54 0.82
C TYR A 88 2.46 10.89 -0.63
N ILE A 89 2.34 12.17 -0.97
CA ILE A 89 2.18 12.62 -2.35
C ILE A 89 3.42 12.24 -3.18
N SER A 90 4.64 12.41 -2.63
CA SER A 90 5.88 12.05 -3.32
C SER A 90 6.01 10.56 -3.64
N VAL A 91 5.39 9.67 -2.87
CA VAL A 91 5.37 8.22 -3.16
C VAL A 91 4.19 7.85 -4.07
N THR A 92 3.00 8.39 -3.81
CA THR A 92 1.76 7.97 -4.49
C THR A 92 1.59 8.55 -5.90
N ALA A 93 2.12 9.75 -6.16
CA ALA A 93 2.05 10.34 -7.50
C ALA A 93 2.87 9.52 -8.53
N PRO A 94 4.15 9.17 -8.26
CA PRO A 94 4.90 8.21 -9.08
C PRO A 94 4.23 6.86 -9.26
N LEU A 95 3.72 6.29 -8.16
CA LEU A 95 3.07 4.98 -8.15
C LEU A 95 1.90 4.94 -9.12
N SER A 96 1.00 5.93 -9.02
CA SER A 96 -0.19 6.04 -9.86
C SER A 96 0.20 6.28 -11.31
N GLY A 97 1.17 7.17 -11.55
CA GLY A 97 1.66 7.49 -12.90
C GLY A 97 2.26 6.27 -13.60
N ILE A 98 3.19 5.57 -12.94
CA ILE A 98 3.79 4.36 -13.53
C ILE A 98 2.77 3.26 -13.72
N THR A 99 1.88 3.02 -12.76
CA THR A 99 0.89 1.94 -12.91
C THR A 99 -0.02 2.14 -14.13
N LEU A 100 -0.39 3.38 -14.43
CA LEU A 100 -1.23 3.71 -15.58
C LEU A 100 -0.45 3.74 -16.90
N PHE A 101 0.76 4.29 -16.89
CA PHE A 101 1.50 4.57 -18.13
C PHE A 101 2.63 3.59 -18.43
N LEU A 102 2.95 2.63 -17.56
CA LEU A 102 4.03 1.66 -17.77
C LEU A 102 3.88 0.85 -19.08
N PRO A 103 2.69 0.30 -19.44
CA PRO A 103 2.54 -0.39 -20.71
C PRO A 103 2.81 0.55 -21.90
N THR A 104 2.35 1.79 -21.83
CA THR A 104 2.56 2.82 -22.86
C THR A 104 4.03 3.20 -22.98
N ILE A 105 4.75 3.35 -21.86
CA ILE A 105 6.20 3.61 -21.85
C ILE A 105 6.94 2.48 -22.55
N ILE A 106 6.59 1.22 -22.25
CA ILE A 106 7.21 0.06 -22.89
C ILE A 106 6.82 -0.03 -24.37
N ASN A 107 5.59 0.31 -24.73
CA ASN A 107 5.14 0.35 -26.12
C ASN A 107 5.95 1.34 -26.96
N ASN A 108 6.28 2.51 -26.40
CA ASN A 108 7.16 3.49 -27.03
C ASN A 108 8.57 2.97 -27.33
N PHE A 109 9.00 1.84 -26.76
CA PHE A 109 10.28 1.21 -27.10
C PHE A 109 10.24 0.40 -28.40
N GLY A 110 9.09 0.32 -29.07
CA GLY A 110 8.89 -0.40 -30.34
C GLY A 110 8.26 -1.79 -30.19
N TYR A 111 7.74 -2.14 -29.01
CA TYR A 111 7.05 -3.42 -28.78
C TYR A 111 5.56 -3.33 -29.16
N SER A 112 4.96 -4.47 -29.52
CA SER A 112 3.51 -4.55 -29.74
C SER A 112 2.74 -4.33 -28.43
N THR A 113 1.49 -3.87 -28.48
CA THR A 113 0.65 -3.62 -27.29
C THR A 113 0.56 -4.84 -26.37
N SER A 114 0.38 -6.03 -26.94
CA SER A 114 0.31 -7.29 -26.17
C SER A 114 1.65 -7.64 -25.51
N THR A 115 2.76 -7.43 -26.23
CA THR A 115 4.10 -7.65 -25.66
C THR A 115 4.42 -6.64 -24.56
N SER A 116 4.03 -5.38 -24.73
CA SER A 116 4.24 -4.34 -23.71
C SER A 116 3.50 -4.63 -22.42
N GLN A 117 2.27 -5.17 -22.48
CA GLN A 117 1.54 -5.62 -21.30
C GLN A 117 2.22 -6.81 -20.63
N LEU A 118 2.77 -7.76 -21.39
CA LEU A 118 3.50 -8.88 -20.82
C LEU A 118 4.80 -8.43 -20.13
N LEU A 119 5.48 -7.44 -20.70
CA LEU A 119 6.72 -6.88 -20.15
C LEU A 119 6.52 -6.02 -18.89
N THR A 120 5.28 -5.70 -18.49
CA THR A 120 5.06 -5.08 -17.17
C THR A 120 5.15 -6.09 -16.02
N ILE A 121 4.92 -7.38 -16.30
CA ILE A 121 4.85 -8.44 -15.29
C ILE A 121 6.17 -8.58 -14.50
N PRO A 122 7.36 -8.67 -15.15
CA PRO A 122 8.61 -8.85 -14.41
C PRO A 122 8.94 -7.71 -13.42
N PRO A 123 8.79 -6.41 -13.77
CA PRO A 123 8.90 -5.32 -12.80
C PRO A 123 8.04 -5.51 -11.55
N TYR A 124 6.78 -5.94 -11.72
CA TYR A 124 5.87 -6.16 -10.60
C TYR A 124 6.27 -7.34 -9.72
N ILE A 125 6.71 -8.46 -10.31
CA ILE A 125 7.22 -9.61 -9.55
C ILE A 125 8.43 -9.19 -8.70
N CYS A 126 9.38 -8.47 -9.29
CA CYS A 126 10.54 -7.96 -8.56
C CYS A 126 10.10 -7.01 -7.43
N ALA A 127 9.14 -6.13 -7.68
CA ALA A 127 8.60 -5.25 -6.67
C ALA A 127 7.95 -6.03 -5.51
N THR A 128 7.16 -7.07 -5.79
CA THR A 128 6.57 -7.92 -4.75
C THR A 128 7.65 -8.56 -3.87
N ILE A 129 8.71 -9.11 -4.46
CA ILE A 129 9.81 -9.72 -3.70
C ILE A 129 10.49 -8.67 -2.80
N VAL A 130 10.82 -7.51 -3.35
CA VAL A 130 11.49 -6.44 -2.59
C VAL A 130 10.59 -5.87 -1.50
N VAL A 131 9.28 -5.71 -1.75
CA VAL A 131 8.30 -5.30 -0.74
C VAL A 131 8.31 -6.25 0.45
N LEU A 132 8.30 -7.57 0.22
CA LEU A 132 8.33 -8.57 1.28
C LEU A 132 9.63 -8.51 2.09
N VAL A 133 10.77 -8.36 1.40
CA VAL A 133 12.08 -8.18 2.03
C VAL A 133 12.09 -6.91 2.88
N PHE A 134 11.67 -5.78 2.33
CA PHE A 134 11.63 -4.49 3.03
C PHE A 134 10.70 -4.54 4.23
N ALA A 135 9.52 -5.16 4.11
CA ALA A 135 8.61 -5.35 5.22
C ALA A 135 9.27 -6.15 6.36
N HIS A 136 9.87 -7.30 6.05
CA HIS A 136 10.53 -8.15 7.04
C HIS A 136 11.70 -7.45 7.75
N TYR A 137 12.57 -6.78 6.99
CA TYR A 137 13.72 -6.07 7.57
C TYR A 137 13.31 -4.79 8.31
N SER A 138 12.28 -4.08 7.83
CA SER A 138 11.77 -2.89 8.49
C SER A 138 11.16 -3.22 9.85
N ASP A 139 10.42 -4.31 9.95
CA ASP A 139 9.86 -4.76 11.23
C ASP A 139 10.94 -5.29 12.18
N LYS A 140 11.96 -5.99 11.67
CA LYS A 140 13.10 -6.42 12.49
C LYS A 140 13.92 -5.27 13.06
N LEU A 141 14.24 -4.27 12.23
CA LEU A 141 15.04 -3.12 12.66
C LEU A 141 14.22 -2.08 13.43
N LYS A 142 12.88 -2.20 13.47
CA LYS A 142 11.96 -1.23 14.08
C LYS A 142 12.17 0.20 13.58
N MET A 143 12.80 0.36 12.42
CA MET A 143 13.11 1.62 11.77
C MET A 143 12.45 1.60 10.39
N ARG A 144 11.49 2.49 10.18
CA ARG A 144 10.70 2.56 8.94
C ARG A 144 11.21 3.63 7.98
N SER A 145 11.74 4.73 8.50
CA SER A 145 12.21 5.85 7.69
C SER A 145 13.33 5.51 6.71
N PRO A 146 14.34 4.65 7.01
CA PRO A 146 15.40 4.36 6.06
C PRO A 146 14.89 3.62 4.82
N PHE A 147 13.95 2.69 4.99
CA PHE A 147 13.38 1.92 3.87
C PHE A 147 12.55 2.79 2.93
N ILE A 148 11.80 3.74 3.48
CA ILE A 148 11.04 4.73 2.69
C ILE A 148 11.99 5.64 1.92
N LEU A 149 13.07 6.12 2.56
CA LEU A 149 14.09 6.92 1.90
C LEU A 149 14.78 6.13 0.78
N THR A 150 15.14 4.88 1.02
CA THR A 150 15.70 4.01 -0.02
C THR A 150 14.74 3.86 -1.19
N GLY A 151 13.45 3.59 -0.95
CA GLY A 151 12.46 3.47 -2.03
C GLY A 151 12.24 4.78 -2.82
N LEU A 152 12.28 5.94 -2.15
CA LEU A 152 12.26 7.25 -2.81
C LEU A 152 13.52 7.49 -3.66
N LEU A 153 14.70 7.14 -3.16
CA LEU A 153 15.95 7.21 -3.93
C LEU A 153 15.92 6.27 -5.13
N MET A 154 15.35 5.08 -4.99
CA MET A 154 15.16 4.16 -6.11
C MET A 154 14.26 4.77 -7.18
N CYS A 155 13.16 5.43 -6.79
CA CYS A 155 12.30 6.14 -7.72
C CYS A 155 13.04 7.28 -8.42
N LEU A 156 13.80 8.08 -7.68
CA LEU A 156 14.59 9.17 -8.23
C LEU A 156 15.56 8.66 -9.30
N ILE A 157 16.34 7.62 -8.99
CA ILE A 157 17.27 6.99 -9.93
C ILE A 157 16.52 6.47 -11.16
N GLY A 158 15.39 5.78 -10.97
CA GLY A 158 14.60 5.23 -12.06
C GLY A 158 14.04 6.29 -13.01
N PHE A 159 13.55 7.42 -12.48
CA PHE A 159 13.11 8.56 -13.31
C PHE A 159 14.28 9.27 -13.99
N SER A 160 15.41 9.45 -13.31
CA SER A 160 16.63 10.01 -13.90
C SER A 160 17.14 9.17 -15.07
N ILE A 161 17.01 7.84 -15.00
CA ILE A 161 17.33 6.96 -16.12
C ILE A 161 16.34 7.15 -17.28
N ASN A 162 15.04 7.22 -17.00
CA ASN A 162 14.00 7.34 -18.03
C ASN A 162 14.05 8.67 -18.80
N ILE A 163 14.44 9.78 -18.15
CA ILE A 163 14.59 11.08 -18.83
C ILE A 163 15.88 11.16 -19.66
N SER A 164 16.88 10.33 -19.38
CA SER A 164 18.14 10.31 -20.11
C SER A 164 17.99 9.79 -21.55
N THR A 165 18.97 10.09 -22.40
CA THR A 165 19.06 9.58 -23.79
C THR A 165 19.61 8.15 -23.86
N ALA A 166 19.46 7.37 -22.79
CA ALA A 166 19.95 5.99 -22.73
C ALA A 166 19.19 5.04 -23.68
N PRO A 167 19.80 3.91 -24.07
CA PRO A 167 19.14 2.88 -24.89
C PRO A 167 17.88 2.32 -24.23
N ASN A 168 16.95 1.81 -25.05
CA ASN A 168 15.65 1.28 -24.59
C ASN A 168 15.78 0.22 -23.48
N GLY A 169 16.81 -0.63 -23.52
CA GLY A 169 17.07 -1.62 -22.46
C GLY A 169 17.40 -0.99 -21.10
N VAL A 170 18.13 0.12 -21.09
CA VAL A 170 18.47 0.86 -19.86
C VAL A 170 17.23 1.59 -19.33
N LYS A 171 16.39 2.14 -20.21
CA LYS A 171 15.11 2.74 -19.82
C LYS A 171 14.16 1.71 -19.21
N TYR A 172 14.11 0.50 -19.78
CA TYR A 172 13.37 -0.62 -19.20
C TYR A 172 13.92 -1.02 -17.83
N PHE A 173 15.24 -1.07 -17.63
CA PHE A 173 15.80 -1.25 -16.28
C PHE A 173 15.39 -0.12 -15.33
N GLY A 174 15.35 1.13 -15.81
CA GLY A 174 14.85 2.27 -15.05
C GLY A 174 13.41 2.09 -14.57
N THR A 175 12.52 1.46 -15.35
CA THR A 175 11.14 1.21 -14.92
C THR A 175 11.06 0.21 -13.76
N PHE A 176 11.97 -0.77 -13.66
CA PHE A 176 12.05 -1.67 -12.50
C PHE A 176 12.34 -0.89 -11.23
N TRP A 177 13.30 0.04 -11.27
CA TRP A 177 13.64 0.86 -10.11
C TRP A 177 12.48 1.72 -9.64
N ILE A 178 11.70 2.30 -10.55
CA ILE A 178 10.52 3.10 -10.18
C ILE A 178 9.44 2.21 -9.56
N VAL A 179 9.11 1.08 -10.18
CA VAL A 179 8.06 0.16 -9.67
C VAL A 179 8.48 -0.38 -8.31
N ILE A 180 9.69 -0.89 -8.16
CA ILE A 180 10.20 -1.42 -6.89
C ILE A 180 10.19 -0.34 -5.81
N GLY A 181 10.75 0.84 -6.08
CA GLY A 181 10.83 1.91 -5.09
C GLY A 181 9.47 2.43 -4.65
N SER A 182 8.52 2.56 -5.59
CA SER A 182 7.18 3.07 -5.31
C SER A 182 6.38 2.08 -4.47
N TYR A 183 6.35 0.80 -4.86
CA TYR A 183 5.56 -0.21 -4.15
C TYR A 183 6.16 -0.58 -2.79
N ALA A 184 7.49 -0.64 -2.66
CA ALA A 184 8.14 -0.97 -1.37
C ALA A 184 7.93 0.12 -0.31
N SER A 185 7.75 1.38 -0.71
CA SER A 185 7.60 2.51 0.21
C SER A 185 6.19 2.64 0.80
N VAL A 186 5.14 2.20 0.09
CA VAL A 186 3.74 2.40 0.50
C VAL A 186 3.40 1.75 1.84
N PRO A 187 3.68 0.44 2.07
CA PRO A 187 3.34 -0.21 3.34
C PRO A 187 4.10 0.42 4.50
N GLY A 188 5.39 0.73 4.30
CA GLY A 188 6.23 1.37 5.28
C GLY A 188 5.70 2.75 5.68
N LEU A 189 5.21 3.53 4.71
CA LEU A 189 4.67 4.87 4.93
C LEU A 189 3.35 4.86 5.72
N VAL A 190 2.40 4.00 5.34
CA VAL A 190 1.11 3.85 6.05
C VAL A 190 1.37 3.41 7.49
N ALA A 191 2.27 2.44 7.66
CA ALA A 191 2.60 1.92 8.97
C ALA A 191 3.38 2.94 9.81
N TRP A 192 4.22 3.79 9.20
CA TRP A 192 4.93 4.87 9.89
C TRP A 192 3.97 5.97 10.37
N TYR A 193 3.02 6.38 9.52
CA TYR A 193 1.97 7.34 9.88
C TYR A 193 1.18 6.89 11.10
N ALA A 194 0.79 5.61 11.16
CA ALA A 194 0.09 5.03 12.31
C ALA A 194 0.90 5.11 13.61
N ILE A 195 2.23 4.92 13.56
CA ILE A 195 3.11 5.04 14.73
C ILE A 195 3.24 6.50 15.18
N VAL A 196 3.47 7.42 14.25
CA VAL A 196 3.66 8.84 14.57
C VAL A 196 2.41 9.40 15.25
N ASN A 197 1.23 9.11 14.72
CA ASN A 197 -0.02 9.50 15.35
C ASN A 197 -0.17 8.90 16.76
N ARG A 198 0.16 7.62 16.96
CA ARG A 198 0.11 6.98 18.29
C ARG A 198 1.04 7.64 19.30
N VAL A 199 2.25 8.01 18.91
CA VAL A 199 3.21 8.70 19.78
C VAL A 199 2.70 10.10 20.11
N MET A 200 2.18 10.82 19.14
CA MET A 200 1.68 12.18 19.31
C MET A 200 0.47 12.27 20.23
N THR A 201 -0.49 11.34 20.11
CA THR A 201 -1.64 11.27 21.02
C THR A 201 -1.19 11.03 22.47
N LYS A 202 -0.22 10.14 22.69
CA LYS A 202 0.34 9.88 24.03
C LYS A 202 1.06 11.09 24.61
N THR A 203 1.85 11.82 23.81
CA THR A 203 2.57 13.02 24.28
C THR A 203 1.61 14.15 24.64
N LYS A 204 0.61 14.43 23.79
CA LYS A 204 -0.39 15.49 24.04
C LYS A 204 -1.24 15.19 25.29
N ILE A 205 -1.64 13.94 25.52
CA ILE A 205 -2.36 13.54 26.75
C ILE A 205 -1.49 13.75 27.98
N ARG A 206 -0.20 13.41 27.90
CA ARG A 206 0.74 13.55 29.02
C ARG A 206 1.02 15.01 29.38
N GLU A 207 1.13 15.89 28.38
CA GLU A 207 1.27 17.34 28.59
C GLU A 207 0.00 17.98 29.15
N THR A 208 -1.18 17.49 28.77
CA THR A 208 -2.46 17.99 29.30
C THR A 208 -2.62 17.62 30.77
N LYS A 209 -2.32 16.36 31.13
CA LYS A 209 -2.35 15.89 32.53
C LYS A 209 -1.25 16.49 33.42
N ALA A 210 -0.17 17.03 32.84
CA ALA A 210 0.89 17.71 33.60
C ALA A 210 0.58 19.20 33.85
N ARG A 211 -0.48 19.73 33.23
CA ARG A 211 -0.96 21.12 33.41
C ARG A 211 -2.17 21.22 34.33
N GLU A 212 -2.74 20.09 34.74
CA GLU A 212 -3.79 19.94 35.76
C GLU A 212 -3.15 19.64 37.13
#